data_AF-Q05JJ1-F1
#
_entry.id   AF-Q05JJ1-F1
#
_cell.length_a   1.000
_cell.length_b   1.000
_cell.length_c   1.000
_cell.angle_alpha   90.00
_cell.angle_beta   90.00
_cell.angle_gamma   90.00
#
_symmetry.space_group_name_H-M   'P 1'
#
loop_
_entity.id
_entity.type
_entity.pdbx_description
1 polymer ?
#
loop_
_entity_poly.entity_id
_entity_poly.type
_entity_poly.pdbx_seq_one_letter_code
_entity_poly.pdbx_strand_id
1 'polypeptide(L)'
;SRNLWVDTALNPEAAISQSVAVFDIDNLDAGYEVLPIAEWAELGEGPKRVVHPEYNQNGDEVWFSVWSGKEQESAIVIVDDKTRQLKHVIKGPRIVTP
;
A
#
# COMPACT_ATOMS: atom_id res chain seq x y z
N SER A 1 -4.57 13.14 8.76
CA SER A 1 -3.32 12.99 8.02
C SER A 1 -2.70 14.32 7.58
N ARG A 2 -1.37 14.35 7.50
CA ARG A 2 -0.53 15.34 6.78
C ARG A 2 0.16 14.70 5.56
N ASN A 3 -0.27 13.51 5.17
CA ASN A 3 0.30 12.73 4.10
C ASN A 3 -0.58 12.80 2.85
N LEU A 4 0.04 12.95 1.70
CA LEU A 4 -0.57 12.66 0.40
C LEU A 4 0.01 11.35 -0.13
N TRP A 5 -0.84 10.34 -0.23
CA TRP A 5 -0.51 8.99 -0.67
C TRP A 5 -0.77 8.84 -2.17
N VAL A 6 0.22 8.32 -2.90
CA VAL A 6 0.13 8.12 -4.35
C VAL A 6 0.55 6.70 -4.69
N ASP A 7 -0.39 5.89 -5.16
CA ASP A 7 -0.08 4.60 -5.76
C ASP A 7 0.40 4.76 -7.21
N THR A 8 0.93 3.67 -7.76
CA THR A 8 1.34 3.58 -9.17
C THR A 8 0.93 2.25 -9.76
N ALA A 9 -0.30 1.81 -9.47
CA ALA A 9 -0.76 0.43 -9.66
C ALA A 9 -0.48 -0.15 -11.06
N LEU A 10 -0.58 0.67 -12.12
CA LEU A 10 -0.42 0.26 -13.51
C LEU A 10 0.99 0.45 -14.08
N ASN A 11 1.97 0.85 -13.26
CA ASN A 11 3.36 0.95 -13.71
C ASN A 11 3.87 -0.43 -14.19
N PRO A 12 4.66 -0.50 -15.28
CA PRO A 12 5.22 -1.75 -15.78
C PRO A 12 6.35 -2.31 -14.91
N GLU A 13 7.03 -1.48 -14.12
CA GLU A 13 8.10 -1.90 -13.23
C GLU A 13 7.52 -2.40 -11.90
N ALA A 14 7.91 -3.62 -11.51
CA ALA A 14 7.41 -4.25 -10.29
C ALA A 14 7.73 -3.41 -9.06
N ALA A 15 8.98 -2.93 -8.92
CA ALA A 15 9.39 -2.11 -7.77
C ALA A 15 8.52 -0.85 -7.59
N ILE A 16 8.06 -0.26 -8.69
CA ILE A 16 7.22 0.94 -8.65
C ILE A 16 5.77 0.55 -8.33
N SER A 17 5.16 -0.34 -9.13
CA SER A 17 3.76 -0.78 -8.94
C SER A 17 3.48 -1.53 -7.63
N GLN A 18 4.52 -1.99 -6.94
CA GLN A 18 4.46 -2.68 -5.64
C GLN A 18 4.72 -1.76 -4.44
N SER A 19 4.84 -0.46 -4.68
CA SER A 19 5.15 0.56 -3.67
C SER A 19 4.15 1.72 -3.71
N VAL A 20 4.23 2.60 -2.72
CA VAL A 20 3.51 3.89 -2.70
C VAL A 20 4.47 5.02 -2.41
N ALA A 21 4.25 6.16 -3.05
CA ALA A 21 4.90 7.41 -2.70
C ALA A 21 4.06 8.15 -1.65
N VAL A 22 4.73 8.76 -0.67
CA VAL A 22 4.09 9.59 0.35
C VAL A 22 4.77 10.94 0.46
N PHE A 23 3.98 12.01 0.30
CA PHE A 23 4.42 13.39 0.44
C PHE A 23 3.94 13.97 1.77
N ASP A 24 4.76 14.84 2.37
CA ASP A 24 4.33 15.71 3.47
C ASP A 24 3.66 16.96 2.90
N ILE A 25 2.36 17.15 3.19
CA ILE A 25 1.60 18.30 2.67
C ILE A 25 1.99 19.62 3.34
N ASP A 26 2.63 19.58 4.50
CA ASP A 26 3.16 20.78 5.15
C ASP A 26 4.54 21.17 4.57
N ASN A 27 5.18 20.30 3.77
CA ASN A 27 6.48 20.55 3.12
C ASN A 27 6.67 19.79 1.80
N LEU A 28 5.96 20.21 0.74
CA LEU A 28 6.02 19.56 -0.57
C LEU A 28 7.39 19.62 -1.25
N ASP A 29 8.25 20.59 -0.89
CA ASP A 29 9.60 20.75 -1.45
C ASP A 29 10.58 19.67 -0.99
N ALA A 30 10.27 18.94 0.09
CA ALA A 30 11.08 17.80 0.57
C ALA A 30 11.02 16.58 -0.37
N GLY A 31 10.08 16.55 -1.31
CA GLY A 31 9.82 15.40 -2.17
C GLY A 31 8.96 14.34 -1.48
N TYR A 32 9.16 13.08 -1.86
CA TYR A 32 8.39 11.94 -1.35
C TYR A 32 9.30 10.87 -0.74
N GLU A 33 8.72 10.10 0.17
CA GLU A 33 9.25 8.83 0.64
C GLU A 33 8.57 7.68 -0.12
N VAL A 34 9.27 6.56 -0.30
CA VAL A 34 8.71 5.36 -0.93
C VAL A 34 8.53 4.28 0.13
N LEU A 35 7.31 3.76 0.26
CA LEU A 35 7.02 2.66 1.17
C LEU A 35 6.82 1.34 0.41
N PRO A 36 7.47 0.25 0.83
CA PRO A 36 7.44 -1.03 0.13
C PRO A 36 6.21 -1.87 0.56
N ILE A 37 5.01 -1.39 0.22
CA ILE A 37 3.73 -1.97 0.69
C ILE A 37 3.59 -3.46 0.33
N ALA A 38 3.90 -3.86 -0.91
CA ALA A 38 3.78 -5.27 -1.27
C ALA A 38 4.83 -6.16 -0.61
N GLU A 39 6.00 -5.61 -0.25
CA GLU A 39 7.04 -6.33 0.49
C GLU A 39 6.58 -6.63 1.92
N TRP A 40 6.00 -5.64 2.59
CA TRP A 40 5.38 -5.80 3.92
C TRP A 40 4.27 -6.84 3.92
N ALA A 41 3.60 -7.01 2.77
CA ALA A 41 2.58 -8.03 2.63
C ALA A 41 3.15 -9.44 2.58
N GLU A 42 4.46 -9.70 2.46
CA GLU A 42 5.07 -11.04 2.51
C GLU A 42 4.27 -12.11 1.72
N LEU A 43 3.96 -11.82 0.46
CA LEU A 43 3.20 -12.71 -0.43
C LEU A 43 4.13 -13.49 -1.35
N GLY A 44 3.66 -14.62 -1.86
CA GLY A 44 4.38 -15.43 -2.85
C GLY A 44 4.47 -14.78 -4.25
N GLU A 45 4.51 -15.64 -5.27
CA GLU A 45 4.54 -15.20 -6.67
C GLU A 45 3.27 -14.45 -7.07
N GLY A 46 3.40 -13.50 -7.98
CA GLY A 46 2.29 -12.71 -8.49
C GLY A 46 2.64 -11.24 -8.69
N PRO A 47 1.76 -10.50 -9.39
CA PRO A 47 2.01 -9.12 -9.75
C PRO A 47 2.01 -8.19 -8.53
N LYS A 48 1.20 -8.48 -7.49
CA LYS A 48 1.15 -7.75 -6.21
C LYS A 48 1.01 -6.23 -6.37
N ARG A 49 0.19 -5.77 -7.32
CA ARG A 49 0.02 -4.35 -7.61
C ARG A 49 -0.64 -3.66 -6.42
N VAL A 50 -0.03 -2.59 -5.92
CA VAL A 50 -0.59 -1.82 -4.81
C VAL A 50 -1.55 -0.79 -5.38
N VAL A 51 -2.78 -0.75 -4.85
CA VAL A 51 -3.83 0.11 -5.38
C VAL A 51 -4.72 0.66 -4.26
N HIS A 52 -5.15 1.90 -4.46
CA HIS A 52 -6.17 2.64 -3.69
C HIS A 52 -5.87 2.78 -2.18
N PRO A 53 -5.34 3.94 -1.74
CA PRO A 53 -5.32 4.30 -0.33
C PRO A 53 -6.72 4.63 0.18
N GLU A 54 -7.18 3.96 1.25
CA GLU A 54 -8.44 4.28 1.94
C GLU A 54 -8.18 4.49 3.44
N TYR A 55 -8.74 5.54 4.02
CA TYR A 55 -8.61 5.80 5.46
C TYR A 55 -9.67 5.09 6.28
N ASN A 56 -9.33 4.74 7.52
CA ASN A 56 -10.33 4.40 8.53
C ASN A 56 -11.10 5.66 9.00
N GLN A 57 -12.14 5.46 9.83
CA GLN A 57 -12.98 6.55 10.32
C GLN A 57 -12.21 7.64 11.11
N ASN A 58 -11.15 7.25 11.84
CA ASN A 58 -10.36 8.16 12.66
C ASN A 58 -9.31 8.93 11.84
N GLY A 59 -9.01 8.46 10.61
CA GLY A 59 -7.97 9.03 9.77
C GLY A 59 -6.54 8.80 10.32
N ASP A 60 -6.35 7.80 11.17
CA ASP A 60 -5.05 7.42 11.76
C ASP A 60 -4.45 6.14 11.14
N GLU A 61 -5.18 5.49 10.25
CA GLU A 61 -4.73 4.36 9.45
C GLU A 61 -5.08 4.59 7.98
N VAL A 62 -4.17 4.20 7.09
CA VAL A 62 -4.41 4.11 5.65
C VAL A 62 -4.20 2.68 5.19
N TRP A 63 -5.13 2.20 4.36
CA TRP A 63 -5.27 0.81 3.95
C TRP A 63 -5.02 0.73 2.45
N PHE A 64 -4.28 -0.29 2.02
CA PHE A 64 -3.94 -0.53 0.63
C PHE A 64 -4.26 -1.97 0.22
N SER A 65 -4.88 -2.18 -0.93
CA SER A 65 -4.99 -3.50 -1.54
C SER A 65 -3.66 -3.87 -2.20
N VAL A 66 -3.12 -5.05 -1.87
CA VAL A 66 -2.02 -5.69 -2.59
C VAL A 66 -2.64 -6.74 -3.51
N TRP A 67 -2.89 -6.31 -4.74
CA TRP A 67 -3.74 -6.98 -5.72
C TRP A 67 -2.93 -7.95 -6.60
N SER A 68 -3.20 -9.24 -6.43
CA SER A 68 -2.68 -10.32 -7.27
C SER A 68 -3.79 -10.97 -8.11
N GLY A 69 -3.43 -11.92 -8.99
CA GLY A 69 -4.41 -12.69 -9.75
C GLY A 69 -5.30 -13.58 -8.87
N LYS A 70 -6.42 -14.05 -9.42
CA LYS A 70 -7.41 -14.87 -8.71
C LYS A 70 -6.83 -16.12 -8.00
N GLU A 71 -5.86 -16.77 -8.63
CA GLU A 71 -5.23 -18.00 -8.13
C GLU A 71 -3.95 -17.72 -7.32
N GLN A 72 -3.66 -16.45 -7.01
CA GLN A 72 -2.46 -16.00 -6.30
C GLN A 72 -2.85 -15.31 -5.00
N GLU A 73 -1.95 -15.32 -4.02
CA GLU A 73 -2.20 -14.66 -2.73
C GLU A 73 -2.28 -13.14 -2.89
N SER A 74 -3.26 -12.54 -2.21
CA SER A 74 -3.46 -11.10 -2.08
C SER A 74 -3.53 -10.72 -0.60
N ALA A 75 -3.42 -9.43 -0.29
CA ALA A 75 -3.54 -8.92 1.07
C ALA A 75 -4.13 -7.51 1.10
N ILE A 76 -4.55 -7.07 2.28
CA ILE A 76 -4.73 -5.65 2.58
C ILE A 76 -3.67 -5.26 3.61
N VAL A 77 -2.88 -4.24 3.31
CA VAL A 77 -1.85 -3.72 4.20
C VAL A 77 -2.36 -2.46 4.87
N ILE A 78 -2.24 -2.41 6.19
CA ILE A 78 -2.63 -1.26 7.02
C ILE A 78 -1.35 -0.57 7.48
N VAL A 79 -1.25 0.72 7.19
CA VAL A 79 -0.14 1.59 7.57
C VAL A 79 -0.63 2.57 8.63
N ASP A 80 0.18 2.77 9.67
CA ASP A 80 -0.05 3.83 10.65
C ASP A 80 0.27 5.19 10.00
N ASP A 81 -0.74 6.06 9.85
CA ASP A 81 -0.60 7.31 9.10
C ASP A 81 0.42 8.26 9.72
N LYS A 82 0.56 8.24 11.06
CA LYS A 82 1.44 9.16 11.77
C LYS A 82 2.90 8.78 11.63
N THR A 83 3.21 7.49 11.69
CA THR A 83 4.58 6.97 11.67
C THR A 83 5.03 6.48 10.31
N ARG A 84 4.09 6.27 9.37
CA ARG A 84 4.32 5.64 8.05
C ARG A 84 4.91 4.23 8.16
N GLN A 85 4.62 3.54 9.26
CA GLN A 85 5.10 2.19 9.51
C GLN A 85 3.99 1.16 9.28
N LEU A 86 4.40 -0.06 8.95
CA LEU A 86 3.51 -1.20 8.90
C LEU A 86 2.78 -1.38 10.23
N LYS A 87 1.46 -1.38 10.20
CA LYS A 87 0.61 -1.60 11.38
C LYS A 87 0.05 -3.01 11.41
N HIS A 88 -0.49 -3.48 10.29
CA HIS A 88 -1.09 -4.81 10.19
C HIS A 88 -1.18 -5.29 8.74
N VAL A 89 -1.34 -6.60 8.55
CA VAL A 89 -1.54 -7.23 7.24
C VAL A 89 -2.71 -8.21 7.34
N ILE A 90 -3.77 -7.97 6.57
CA ILE A 90 -4.93 -8.84 6.47
C ILE A 90 -4.69 -9.83 5.32
N LYS A 91 -4.62 -11.11 5.65
CA LYS A 91 -4.49 -12.24 4.70
C LYS A 91 -5.52 -13.31 4.99
N GLY A 92 -5.76 -14.17 4.00
CA GLY A 92 -6.48 -15.42 4.19
C GLY A 92 -7.16 -15.89 2.90
N PRO A 93 -7.71 -17.12 2.91
CA PRO A 93 -8.26 -17.75 1.71
C PRO A 93 -9.49 -17.02 1.13
N ARG A 94 -10.06 -16.05 1.84
CA ARG A 94 -11.18 -15.23 1.39
C ARG A 94 -10.76 -13.88 0.79
N ILE A 95 -9.49 -13.50 0.92
CA ILE A 95 -8.94 -12.27 0.36
C ILE A 95 -8.50 -12.57 -1.07
N VAL A 96 -9.47 -12.70 -1.98
CA VAL A 96 -9.25 -12.98 -3.39
C VAL A 96 -9.51 -11.72 -4.18
N THR A 97 -8.48 -11.21 -4.87
CA THR A 97 -8.56 -9.98 -5.68
C THR A 97 -9.27 -8.82 -4.96
N PRO A 98 -8.78 -8.40 -3.77
CA PRO A 98 -9.33 -7.27 -3.03
C PRO A 98 -9.04 -5.92 -3.69
#